data_AF-A0A7C6XLJ7-F1
#
_entry.id   AF-A0A7C6XLJ7-F1
#
_cell.length_a   1.000
_cell.length_b   1.000
_cell.length_c   1.000
_cell.angle_alpha   90.00
_cell.angle_beta   90.00
_cell.angle_gamma   90.00
#
_symmetry.space_group_name_H-M   'P 1'
#
loop_
_entity.id
_entity.type
_entity.pdbx_description
1 polymer ?
#
loop_
_entity_poly.entity_id
_entity_poly.type
_entity_poly.pdbx_seq_one_letter_code
_entity_poly.pdbx_strand_id
1 'polypeptide(L)'
;MLNEQQIEMLNAPLDGGVVSQRNQAGMTLSYVEGHYCIRKANTIFGFGNWKRNTIRNHEVCVEDDVVKTNKDGSPVLRNGEPVTGWRVAYVAEVEFAVRVGEEWVPMTGTGFGESTSYISPGQAHEGACKEAETDAMKRA
;
A
#
# COMPACT_ATOMS: atom_id res chain seq x y z
N MET A 1 -8.25 14.83 24.62
CA MET A 1 -9.11 13.63 24.72
C MET A 1 -9.93 13.51 23.45
N LEU A 2 -10.10 12.29 22.92
CA LEU A 2 -11.08 12.05 21.84
C LEU A 2 -12.50 12.18 22.42
N ASN A 3 -13.46 12.62 21.60
CA ASN A 3 -14.86 12.69 22.02
C ASN A 3 -15.53 11.30 21.92
N GLU A 4 -16.70 11.15 22.55
CA GLU A 4 -17.44 9.88 22.58
C GLU A 4 -17.78 9.36 21.17
N GLN A 5 -18.18 10.25 20.26
CA GLN A 5 -18.50 9.90 18.88
C GLN A 5 -17.27 9.36 18.11
N GLN A 6 -16.10 9.95 18.32
CA GLN A 6 -14.84 9.47 17.73
C GLN A 6 -14.49 8.08 18.24
N ILE A 7 -14.65 7.85 19.55
CA ILE A 7 -14.41 6.55 20.18
C ILE A 7 -15.38 5.49 19.64
N GLU A 8 -16.67 5.84 19.51
CA GLU A 8 -17.68 4.97 18.91
C GLU A 8 -17.31 4.59 17.47
N MET A 9 -16.93 5.58 16.65
CA MET A 9 -16.53 5.35 15.26
C MET A 9 -15.25 4.50 15.10
N LEU A 10 -14.32 4.59 16.04
CA LEU A 10 -13.08 3.79 16.06
C LEU A 10 -13.35 2.34 16.49
N ASN A 11 -14.31 2.13 17.38
CA ASN A 11 -14.70 0.80 17.84
C ASN A 11 -15.70 0.09 16.90
N ALA A 12 -16.37 0.86 16.01
CA ALA A 12 -17.31 0.30 15.06
C ALA A 12 -16.61 -0.65 14.07
N PRO A 13 -17.23 -1.79 13.73
CA PRO A 13 -16.68 -2.68 12.71
C PRO A 13 -16.61 -1.98 11.35
N LEU A 14 -15.71 -2.44 10.49
CA LEU A 14 -15.69 -2.00 9.10
C LEU A 14 -16.98 -2.44 8.39
N ASP A 15 -17.52 -1.55 7.59
CA ASP A 15 -18.58 -1.89 6.64
C ASP A 15 -18.02 -2.91 5.63
N GLY A 16 -18.69 -4.05 5.46
CA GLY A 16 -18.29 -5.07 4.49
C GLY A 16 -18.22 -4.52 3.06
N GLY A 17 -18.98 -3.48 2.73
CA GLY A 17 -18.98 -2.84 1.41
C GLY A 17 -17.69 -2.11 1.05
N VAL A 18 -16.82 -1.81 2.02
CA VAL A 18 -15.52 -1.16 1.75
C VAL A 18 -14.35 -2.16 1.74
N VAL A 19 -14.62 -3.43 2.01
CA VAL A 19 -13.62 -4.49 1.99
C VAL A 19 -13.52 -5.03 0.56
N SER A 20 -12.39 -4.79 -0.06
CA SER A 20 -12.04 -5.32 -1.37
C SER A 20 -11.31 -6.66 -1.24
N GLN A 21 -11.35 -7.46 -2.29
CA GLN A 21 -10.66 -8.75 -2.35
C GLN A 21 -9.74 -8.81 -3.57
N ARG A 22 -8.52 -9.34 -3.36
CA ARG A 22 -7.60 -9.67 -4.45
C ARG A 22 -7.20 -11.14 -4.39
N ASN A 23 -7.03 -11.76 -5.56
CA ASN A 23 -6.51 -13.13 -5.66
C ASN A 23 -5.00 -13.07 -5.92
N GLN A 24 -4.22 -13.61 -4.99
CA GLN A 24 -2.76 -13.64 -5.07
C GLN A 24 -2.27 -15.01 -4.60
N ALA A 25 -1.41 -15.66 -5.40
CA ALA A 25 -0.86 -17.00 -5.10
C ALA A 25 -1.92 -18.07 -4.73
N GLY A 26 -3.10 -18.01 -5.37
CA GLY A 26 -4.21 -18.93 -5.09
C GLY A 26 -4.98 -18.64 -3.80
N MET A 27 -4.64 -17.57 -3.08
CA MET A 27 -5.36 -17.10 -1.90
C MET A 27 -6.17 -15.84 -2.23
N THR A 28 -7.37 -15.74 -1.66
CA THR A 28 -8.15 -14.50 -1.64
C THR A 28 -7.78 -13.71 -0.40
N LEU A 29 -7.24 -12.50 -0.59
CA LEU A 29 -6.84 -11.59 0.48
C LEU A 29 -7.81 -10.41 0.54
N SER A 30 -8.37 -10.16 1.73
CA SER A 30 -9.21 -9.01 2.00
C SER A 30 -8.35 -7.79 2.36
N TYR A 31 -8.69 -6.62 1.82
CA TYR A 31 -8.01 -5.37 2.13
C TYR A 31 -8.97 -4.17 2.03
N VAL A 32 -8.59 -3.05 2.64
CA VAL A 32 -9.25 -1.75 2.44
C VAL A 32 -8.37 -0.87 1.55
N GLU A 33 -9.01 -0.08 0.70
CA GLU A 33 -8.32 0.84 -0.20
C GLU A 33 -7.76 2.05 0.56
N GLY A 34 -6.57 2.53 0.17
CA GLY A 34 -5.90 3.62 0.90
C GLY A 34 -6.72 4.91 0.95
N HIS A 35 -7.47 5.20 -0.12
CA HIS A 35 -8.35 6.36 -0.15
C HIS A 35 -9.50 6.27 0.88
N TYR A 36 -9.96 5.05 1.21
CA TYR A 36 -10.99 4.84 2.23
C TYR A 36 -10.42 5.14 3.61
N CYS A 37 -9.22 4.65 3.92
CA CYS A 37 -8.52 4.94 5.17
C CYS A 37 -8.36 6.45 5.39
N ILE A 38 -7.91 7.18 4.34
CA ILE A 38 -7.78 8.65 4.38
C ILE A 38 -9.12 9.32 4.64
N ARG A 39 -10.19 8.93 3.93
CA ARG A 39 -11.54 9.47 4.17
C ARG A 39 -12.02 9.17 5.58
N LYS A 40 -11.81 7.96 6.07
CA LYS A 40 -12.22 7.54 7.42
C LYS A 40 -11.49 8.35 8.49
N ALA A 41 -10.18 8.58 8.34
CA ALA A 41 -9.41 9.47 9.21
C ALA A 41 -9.94 10.90 9.18
N ASN A 42 -10.26 11.43 7.99
CA ASN A 42 -10.89 12.74 7.86
C ASN A 42 -12.26 12.81 8.54
N THR A 43 -13.08 11.75 8.46
CA THR A 43 -14.39 11.72 9.11
C THR A 43 -14.27 11.62 10.63
N ILE A 44 -13.35 10.79 11.15
CA ILE A 44 -13.19 10.59 12.60
C ILE A 44 -12.51 11.81 13.23
N PHE A 45 -11.35 12.21 12.71
CA PHE A 45 -10.50 13.21 13.37
C PHE A 45 -10.74 14.63 12.82
N GLY A 46 -11.14 14.77 11.56
CA GLY A 46 -11.17 16.04 10.84
C GLY A 46 -9.82 16.36 10.18
N PHE A 47 -9.86 17.08 9.06
CA PHE A 47 -8.70 17.36 8.19
C PHE A 47 -7.48 18.00 8.89
N GLY A 48 -7.65 18.64 10.05
CA GLY A 48 -6.57 19.31 10.79
C GLY A 48 -6.06 18.55 12.03
N ASN A 49 -6.66 17.41 12.38
CA ASN A 49 -6.36 16.69 13.62
C ASN A 49 -5.73 15.32 13.39
N TRP A 50 -5.22 15.08 12.19
CA TRP A 50 -4.31 13.98 11.92
C TRP A 50 -3.26 14.41 10.89
N LYS A 51 -2.12 13.75 10.90
CA LYS A 51 -1.03 13.94 9.93
C LYS A 51 -0.39 12.60 9.61
N ARG A 52 0.23 12.53 8.44
CA ARG A 52 1.13 11.43 8.09
C ARG A 52 2.46 11.98 7.61
N ASN A 53 3.53 11.24 7.90
CA ASN A 53 4.86 11.53 7.44
C ASN A 53 5.52 10.25 6.93
N THR A 54 5.98 10.25 5.68
CA THR A 54 6.81 9.15 5.17
C THR A 54 8.20 9.31 5.76
N ILE A 55 8.55 8.45 6.70
CA ILE A 55 9.88 8.43 7.34
C ILE A 55 10.91 7.89 6.36
N ARG A 56 10.55 6.79 5.67
CA ARG A 56 11.42 6.09 4.73
C ARG A 56 10.59 5.52 3.61
N ASN A 57 11.11 5.57 2.40
CA ASN A 57 10.59 4.80 1.27
C ASN A 57 11.76 4.52 0.33
N HIS A 58 12.16 3.26 0.25
CA HIS A 58 13.39 2.89 -0.43
C HIS A 58 13.26 1.52 -1.08
N GLU A 59 13.98 1.39 -2.18
CA GLU A 59 14.15 0.15 -2.90
C GLU A 59 14.93 -0.85 -2.03
N VAL A 60 14.49 -2.11 -2.06
CA VAL A 60 15.15 -3.21 -1.35
C VAL A 60 15.55 -4.35 -2.28
N CYS A 61 14.99 -4.41 -3.49
CA CYS A 61 15.33 -5.40 -4.50
C CYS A 61 15.03 -4.86 -5.90
N VAL A 62 15.92 -5.18 -6.85
CA VAL A 62 15.71 -5.02 -8.30
C VAL A 62 16.15 -6.31 -8.97
N GLU A 63 15.26 -6.87 -9.78
CA GLU A 63 15.55 -7.97 -10.69
C GLU A 63 15.36 -7.46 -12.12
N ASP A 64 16.45 -7.46 -12.87
CA ASP A 64 16.44 -7.24 -14.32
C ASP A 64 16.17 -8.56 -15.07
N ASP A 65 15.79 -8.44 -16.34
CA ASP A 65 15.56 -9.56 -17.25
C ASP A 65 14.52 -10.59 -16.77
N VAL A 66 13.55 -10.16 -15.97
CA VAL A 66 12.44 -11.03 -15.50
C VAL A 66 11.63 -11.47 -16.70
N VAL A 67 11.55 -12.78 -16.94
CA VAL A 67 10.81 -13.35 -18.08
C VAL A 67 9.30 -13.25 -17.82
N LYS A 68 8.57 -12.74 -18.81
CA LYS A 68 7.10 -12.77 -18.81
C LYS A 68 6.61 -14.18 -19.08
N THR A 69 5.75 -14.70 -18.21
CA THR A 69 5.20 -16.06 -18.35
C THR A 69 3.69 -16.05 -18.65
N ASN A 70 3.24 -17.06 -19.38
CA ASN A 70 1.83 -17.41 -19.51
C ASN A 70 1.35 -18.09 -18.21
N LYS A 71 0.03 -18.31 -18.09
CA LYS A 71 -0.56 -18.98 -16.91
C LYS A 71 -0.02 -20.40 -16.67
N ASP A 72 0.44 -21.08 -17.72
CA ASP A 72 1.05 -22.41 -17.65
C ASP A 72 2.55 -22.40 -17.33
N GLY A 73 3.13 -21.20 -17.13
CA GLY A 73 4.57 -21.01 -16.85
C GLY A 73 5.46 -20.92 -18.09
N SER A 74 4.95 -21.13 -19.30
CA SER A 74 5.74 -20.98 -20.53
C SER A 74 6.12 -19.51 -20.80
N PRO A 75 7.29 -19.21 -21.40
CA PRO A 75 7.69 -17.84 -21.68
C PRO A 75 6.81 -17.22 -22.76
N VAL A 76 6.44 -15.96 -22.57
CA VAL A 76 5.81 -15.14 -23.61
C VAL A 76 6.89 -14.71 -24.59
N LEU A 77 6.71 -15.05 -25.87
CA LEU A 77 7.68 -14.73 -26.91
C LEU A 77 7.24 -13.53 -27.75
N ARG A 78 8.21 -12.72 -28.18
CA ARG A 78 8.04 -11.67 -29.19
C ARG A 78 9.16 -11.81 -30.22
N ASN A 79 8.79 -12.04 -31.48
CA ASN A 79 9.75 -12.30 -32.58
C ASN A 79 10.69 -13.48 -32.30
N GLY A 80 10.20 -14.52 -31.60
CA GLY A 80 10.98 -15.72 -31.28
C GLY A 80 11.79 -15.64 -29.97
N GLU A 81 11.91 -14.46 -29.36
CA GLU A 81 12.68 -14.26 -28.13
C GLU A 81 11.77 -14.02 -26.90
N PRO A 82 12.17 -14.44 -25.70
CA PRO A 82 11.44 -14.15 -24.47
C PRO A 82 11.26 -12.65 -24.22
N VAL A 83 10.05 -12.24 -23.84
CA VAL A 83 9.81 -10.89 -23.35
C VAL A 83 10.33 -10.80 -21.92
N THR A 84 11.29 -9.90 -21.70
CA THR A 84 11.85 -9.61 -20.37
C THR A 84 11.40 -8.25 -19.84
N GLY A 85 11.59 -8.03 -18.55
CA GLY A 85 11.23 -6.80 -17.86
C GLY A 85 11.93 -6.65 -16.52
N TRP A 86 11.38 -5.78 -15.68
CA TRP A 86 11.91 -5.43 -14.37
C TRP A 86 10.93 -5.82 -13.28
N ARG A 87 11.43 -6.44 -12.20
CA ARG A 87 10.70 -6.56 -10.95
C ARG A 87 11.43 -5.77 -9.88
N VAL A 88 10.70 -4.93 -9.16
CA VAL A 88 11.26 -4.07 -8.13
C VAL A 88 10.42 -4.18 -6.87
N ALA A 89 11.08 -4.14 -5.72
CA ALA A 89 10.43 -4.12 -4.41
C ALA A 89 10.90 -2.92 -3.58
N TYR A 90 9.97 -2.35 -2.83
CA TYR A 90 10.19 -1.23 -1.92
C TYR A 90 9.69 -1.56 -0.51
N VAL A 91 10.37 -1.00 0.48
CA VAL A 91 9.90 -0.93 1.86
C VAL A 91 9.73 0.53 2.25
N ALA A 92 8.56 0.84 2.82
CA ALA A 92 8.26 2.15 3.35
C ALA A 92 7.95 2.09 4.85
N GLU A 93 8.26 3.17 5.55
CA GLU A 93 7.90 3.42 6.93
C GLU A 93 7.17 4.76 6.99
N VAL A 94 5.97 4.75 7.58
CA VAL A 94 5.10 5.92 7.70
C VAL A 94 4.76 6.12 9.17
N GLU A 95 4.89 7.36 9.66
CA GLU A 95 4.28 7.80 10.91
C GLU A 95 2.90 8.37 10.61
N PHE A 96 1.88 7.86 11.27
CA PHE A 96 0.56 8.46 11.37
C PHE A 96 0.40 9.05 12.77
N ALA A 97 -0.11 10.27 12.91
CA ALA A 97 -0.33 10.87 14.21
C ALA A 97 -1.67 11.56 14.28
N VAL A 98 -2.38 11.36 15.40
CA VAL A 98 -3.67 12.01 15.70
C VAL A 98 -3.46 13.07 16.77
N ARG A 99 -4.18 14.19 16.67
CA ARG A 99 -4.18 15.23 17.69
C ARG A 99 -5.17 14.87 18.80
N VAL A 100 -4.67 14.72 20.03
CA VAL A 100 -5.47 14.42 21.22
C VAL A 100 -5.28 15.54 22.24
N GLY A 101 -6.22 16.49 22.27
CA GLY A 101 -6.00 17.73 23.02
C GLY A 101 -4.91 18.58 22.34
N GLU A 102 -3.85 18.91 23.07
CA GLU A 102 -2.71 19.67 22.53
C GLU A 102 -1.58 18.80 22.00
N GLU A 103 -1.63 17.49 22.26
CA GLU A 103 -0.56 16.54 21.91
C GLU A 103 -0.82 15.81 20.60
N TRP A 104 0.27 15.40 19.94
CA TRP A 104 0.24 14.47 18.82
C TRP A 104 0.59 13.07 19.32
N VAL A 105 -0.29 12.11 19.09
CA VAL A 105 -0.08 10.70 19.43
C VAL A 105 0.31 9.95 18.17
N PRO A 106 1.60 9.55 18.01
CA PRO A 106 2.09 8.87 16.81
C PRO A 106 1.89 7.35 16.88
N MET A 107 1.75 6.74 15.71
CA MET A 107 1.85 5.32 15.43
C MET A 107 2.67 5.14 14.16
N THR A 108 3.54 4.14 14.11
CA THR A 108 4.34 3.85 12.92
C THR A 108 3.90 2.55 12.27
N GLY A 109 3.90 2.55 10.95
CA GLY A 109 3.59 1.40 10.12
C GLY A 109 4.69 1.16 9.09
N THR A 110 4.97 -0.11 8.82
CA THR A 110 5.87 -0.52 7.73
C THR A 110 5.05 -1.18 6.64
N GLY A 111 5.30 -0.83 5.39
CA GLY A 111 4.64 -1.38 4.22
C GLY A 111 5.62 -1.92 3.21
N PHE A 112 5.13 -2.86 2.40
CA PHE A 112 5.89 -3.48 1.31
C PHE A 112 5.11 -3.34 0.00
N GLY A 113 5.83 -3.04 -1.07
CA GLY A 113 5.26 -2.96 -2.41
C GLY A 113 6.18 -3.64 -3.41
N GLU A 114 5.59 -4.39 -4.33
CA GLU A 114 6.30 -5.06 -5.42
C GLU A 114 5.59 -4.75 -6.73
N SER A 115 6.36 -4.48 -7.78
CA SER A 115 5.79 -4.32 -9.11
C SER A 115 6.70 -4.94 -10.15
N THR A 116 6.06 -5.58 -11.13
CA THR A 116 6.73 -6.08 -12.33
C THR A 116 6.24 -5.29 -13.54
N SER A 117 7.16 -4.75 -14.33
CA SER A 117 6.85 -4.06 -15.60
C SER A 117 7.68 -4.65 -16.74
N TYR A 118 7.01 -4.94 -17.85
CA TYR A 118 7.61 -5.37 -19.11
C TYR A 118 7.67 -4.23 -20.15
N ILE A 119 7.47 -2.99 -19.70
CA ILE A 119 7.45 -1.78 -20.54
C ILE A 119 8.66 -0.90 -20.24
N SER A 120 8.90 -0.58 -18.97
CA SER A 120 10.05 0.22 -18.53
C SER A 120 10.34 0.00 -17.04
N PRO A 121 11.60 0.21 -16.60
CA PRO A 121 11.95 0.13 -15.18
C PRO A 121 11.17 1.18 -14.37
N GLY A 122 11.03 2.39 -14.90
CA GLY A 122 10.32 3.48 -14.21
C GLY A 122 8.89 3.12 -13.79
N GLN A 123 8.15 2.34 -14.60
CA GLN A 123 6.82 1.87 -14.22
C GLN A 123 6.85 0.83 -13.10
N ALA A 124 7.87 -0.04 -13.05
CA ALA A 124 8.05 -0.97 -11.93
C ALA A 124 8.39 -0.20 -10.64
N HIS A 125 9.34 0.75 -10.68
CA HIS A 125 9.65 1.58 -9.52
C HIS A 125 8.44 2.38 -9.05
N GLU A 126 7.70 3.01 -9.97
CA GLU A 126 6.50 3.78 -9.64
C GLU A 126 5.45 2.93 -8.93
N GLY A 127 5.15 1.74 -9.46
CA GLY A 127 4.16 0.83 -8.87
C GLY A 127 4.55 0.38 -7.47
N ALA A 128 5.78 -0.14 -7.31
CA ALA A 128 6.26 -0.69 -6.06
C ALA A 128 6.39 0.38 -4.96
N CYS A 129 6.94 1.54 -5.30
CA CYS A 129 7.12 2.67 -4.38
C CYS A 129 5.78 3.21 -3.86
N LYS A 130 4.76 3.32 -4.73
CA LYS A 130 3.42 3.78 -4.36
C LYS A 130 2.67 2.75 -3.51
N GLU A 131 2.77 1.47 -3.83
CA GLU A 131 2.16 0.41 -3.04
C GLU A 131 2.78 0.35 -1.64
N ALA A 132 4.10 0.41 -1.52
CA ALA A 132 4.80 0.36 -0.24
C ALA A 132 4.37 1.50 0.71
N GLU A 133 4.35 2.75 0.23
CA GLU A 133 3.93 3.90 1.05
C GLU A 133 2.46 3.79 1.48
N THR A 134 1.60 3.43 0.54
CA THR A 134 0.16 3.29 0.84
C THR A 134 -0.09 2.17 1.83
N ASP A 135 0.63 1.05 1.72
CA ASP A 135 0.53 -0.06 2.65
C ASP A 135 1.05 0.32 4.05
N ALA A 136 2.19 1.02 4.12
CA ALA A 136 2.75 1.52 5.38
C ALA A 136 1.76 2.46 6.09
N MET A 137 1.14 3.38 5.33
CA MET A 137 0.12 4.30 5.84
C MET A 137 -1.12 3.59 6.37
N LYS A 138 -1.59 2.50 5.71
CA LYS A 138 -2.74 1.73 6.20
C LYS A 138 -2.44 0.90 7.45
N ARG A 139 -1.16 0.60 7.70
CA ARG A 139 -0.68 -0.23 8.81
C ARG A 139 -0.30 0.60 10.04
N ALA A 140 -0.01 1.89 9.84
CA ALA A 140 0.14 2.90 10.88
C ALA A 140 -1.23 3.35 11.40
#